data_AF-A0A942M4C5-F1
#
_entry.id   AF-A0A942M4C5-F1
#
_cell.length_a   1.000
_cell.length_b   1.000
_cell.length_c   1.000
_cell.angle_alpha   90.00
_cell.angle_beta   90.00
_cell.angle_gamma   90.00
#
_symmetry.space_group_name_H-M   'P 1'
#
loop_
_entity.id
_entity.type
_entity.pdbx_description
1 polymer ?
#
loop_
_entity_poly.entity_id
_entity_poly.type
_entity_poly.pdbx_seq_one_letter_code
_entity_poly.pdbx_strand_id
1 'polypeptide(L)'
;MQQIKISSITLFTLLYFHYLLAQLIAYDTTGQYSYAYRVENIVGQFETMNNSRIYYPDSIGQIPLSAVPCPIIVFGHGYQMGIDRYYTYAQHLASWGYVVVLPTISNPFPTPEHYTRAHSMKDAAQWTANKNWVTNDIFHNK
;
A
#
# COMPACT_ATOMS: atom_id res chain seq x y z
N MET A 1 -22.99 -34.28 38.23
CA MET A 1 -22.33 -33.75 37.01
C MET A 1 -23.28 -33.92 35.84
N GLN A 2 -23.74 -32.82 35.24
CA GLN A 2 -24.68 -32.83 34.11
C GLN A 2 -23.87 -32.96 32.81
N GLN A 3 -24.06 -34.04 32.05
CA GLN A 3 -23.41 -34.19 30.74
C GLN A 3 -24.08 -33.29 29.70
N ILE A 4 -23.33 -32.39 29.10
CA ILE A 4 -23.76 -31.57 27.96
C ILE A 4 -23.71 -32.47 26.72
N LYS A 5 -24.86 -32.73 26.08
CA LYS A 5 -24.95 -33.44 24.80
C LYS A 5 -24.92 -32.40 23.67
N ILE A 6 -23.80 -32.32 22.95
CA ILE A 6 -23.68 -31.52 21.73
C ILE A 6 -24.20 -32.35 20.56
N SER A 7 -25.15 -31.82 19.79
CA SER A 7 -25.67 -32.52 18.62
C SER A 7 -24.65 -32.53 17.48
N SER A 8 -24.67 -33.57 16.64
CA SER A 8 -23.79 -33.66 15.47
C SER A 8 -23.98 -32.47 14.53
N ILE A 9 -25.21 -31.96 14.38
CA ILE A 9 -25.51 -30.77 13.58
C ILE A 9 -24.78 -29.56 14.15
N THR A 10 -24.89 -29.32 15.46
CA THR A 10 -24.20 -28.20 16.14
C THR A 10 -22.68 -28.28 15.97
N LEU A 11 -22.11 -29.48 16.05
CA LEU A 11 -20.68 -29.71 15.84
C LEU A 11 -20.26 -29.43 14.40
N PHE A 12 -21.03 -29.90 13.41
CA PHE A 12 -20.77 -29.63 11.99
C PHE A 12 -20.89 -28.14 11.65
N THR A 13 -21.91 -27.46 12.18
CA THR A 13 -22.08 -26.01 11.98
C THR A 13 -20.90 -25.25 12.58
N LEU A 14 -20.49 -25.58 13.81
CA LEU A 14 -19.32 -24.94 14.45
C LEU A 14 -18.03 -25.18 13.67
N LEU A 15 -17.80 -26.40 13.19
CA LEU A 15 -16.62 -26.74 12.38
C LEU A 15 -16.63 -26.02 11.02
N TYR A 16 -17.79 -25.87 10.39
CA TYR A 16 -17.94 -25.14 9.13
C TYR A 16 -17.68 -23.64 9.30
N PHE A 17 -18.21 -23.02 10.37
CA PHE A 17 -17.89 -21.62 10.69
C PHE A 17 -16.41 -21.44 11.07
N HIS A 18 -15.79 -22.38 11.80
CA HIS A 18 -14.35 -22.33 12.06
C HIS A 18 -13.52 -22.44 10.78
N TYR A 19 -13.90 -23.32 9.84
CA TYR A 19 -13.20 -23.48 8.58
C TYR A 19 -13.32 -22.25 7.68
N LEU A 20 -14.49 -21.61 7.64
CA LEU A 20 -14.69 -20.32 6.97
C LEU A 20 -13.88 -19.19 7.60
N LEU A 21 -13.81 -19.14 8.93
CA LEU A 21 -13.01 -18.15 9.67
C LEU A 21 -11.50 -18.42 9.57
N ALA A 22 -11.10 -19.67 9.33
CA ALA A 22 -9.70 -20.11 9.27
C ALA A 22 -9.13 -20.18 7.85
N GLN A 23 -9.81 -19.62 6.84
CA GLN A 23 -9.16 -19.33 5.56
C GLN A 23 -8.05 -18.30 5.82
N LEU A 24 -6.85 -18.78 6.11
CA LEU A 24 -5.63 -18.00 6.17
C LEU A 24 -5.49 -17.28 4.83
N ILE A 25 -5.63 -15.96 4.85
CA ILE A 25 -5.29 -15.12 3.72
C ILE A 25 -3.79 -15.34 3.46
N ALA A 26 -3.46 -15.87 2.28
CA ALA A 26 -2.09 -16.12 1.86
C ALA A 26 -1.46 -14.79 1.41
N TYR A 27 -0.95 -14.02 2.38
CA TYR A 27 -0.33 -12.71 2.15
C TYR A 27 0.97 -12.76 1.34
N ASP A 28 1.48 -13.93 0.98
CA ASP A 28 2.58 -14.13 0.04
C ASP A 28 2.12 -14.15 -1.42
N THR A 29 0.81 -14.07 -1.67
CA THR A 29 0.21 -14.01 -3.01
C THR A 29 -0.30 -12.61 -3.38
N THR A 30 -0.63 -12.38 -4.64
CA THR A 30 -1.28 -11.13 -5.09
C THR A 30 -2.64 -10.99 -4.41
N GLY A 31 -2.96 -9.77 -3.96
CA GLY A 31 -4.24 -9.45 -3.36
C GLY A 31 -5.40 -9.41 -4.38
N GLN A 32 -6.59 -9.05 -3.89
CA GLN A 32 -7.83 -9.10 -4.67
C GLN A 32 -7.96 -8.00 -5.73
N TYR A 33 -7.19 -6.92 -5.64
CA TYR A 33 -7.25 -5.80 -6.59
C TYR A 33 -6.20 -5.99 -7.68
N SER A 34 -6.52 -5.51 -8.90
CA SER A 34 -5.44 -5.19 -9.85
C SER A 34 -4.65 -3.99 -9.31
N TYR A 35 -3.51 -3.69 -9.91
CA TYR A 35 -2.76 -2.47 -9.58
C TYR A 35 -2.56 -1.61 -10.83
N ALA A 36 -2.44 -0.32 -10.61
CA ALA A 36 -1.89 0.62 -11.58
C ALA A 36 -0.82 1.48 -10.89
N TYR A 37 -0.10 2.28 -11.68
CA TYR A 37 0.83 3.25 -11.15
C TYR A 37 0.82 4.52 -11.97
N ARG A 38 1.28 5.62 -11.36
CA ARG A 38 1.63 6.85 -12.05
C ARG A 38 3.02 7.32 -11.67
N VAL A 39 3.62 8.11 -12.56
CA VAL A 39 4.91 8.77 -12.32
C VAL A 39 4.63 10.22 -11.95
N GLU A 40 5.25 10.69 -10.88
CA GLU A 40 5.00 12.03 -10.33
C GLU A 40 6.31 12.70 -9.94
N ASN A 41 6.34 14.02 -10.08
CA ASN A 41 7.36 14.87 -9.49
C ASN A 41 6.82 15.38 -8.16
N ILE A 42 7.27 14.78 -7.06
CA ILE A 42 6.77 15.10 -5.72
C ILE A 42 7.61 16.24 -5.16
N VAL A 43 6.98 17.39 -4.97
CA VAL A 43 7.62 18.58 -4.39
C VAL A 43 7.63 18.43 -2.87
N GLY A 44 8.81 18.28 -2.29
CA GLY A 44 9.04 18.29 -0.84
C GLY A 44 9.62 19.62 -0.36
N GLN A 45 9.88 19.71 0.94
CA GLN A 45 10.44 20.90 1.58
C GLN A 45 11.89 21.16 1.17
N PHE A 46 12.69 20.11 1.06
CA PHE A 46 14.15 20.19 0.84
C PHE A 46 14.58 19.78 -0.57
N GLU A 47 13.77 18.98 -1.26
CA GLU A 47 14.04 18.52 -2.61
C GLU A 47 12.75 18.23 -3.38
N THR A 48 12.86 18.18 -4.71
CA THR A 48 11.82 17.59 -5.56
C THR A 48 12.24 16.17 -5.93
N MET A 49 11.42 15.19 -5.56
CA MET A 49 11.63 13.77 -5.87
C MET A 49 11.09 13.48 -7.27
N ASN A 50 11.92 13.77 -8.28
CA ASN A 50 11.56 13.67 -9.70
C ASN A 50 11.39 12.22 -10.16
N ASN A 51 10.36 11.96 -10.96
CA ASN A 51 10.04 10.62 -11.47
C ASN A 51 9.80 9.56 -10.38
N SER A 52 9.22 9.98 -9.25
CA SER A 52 8.72 9.06 -8.21
C SER A 52 7.56 8.23 -8.76
N ARG A 53 7.35 7.02 -8.24
CA ARG A 53 6.21 6.20 -8.65
C ARG A 53 5.21 6.04 -7.52
N ILE A 54 3.92 6.11 -7.84
CA ILE A 54 2.84 5.85 -6.90
C ILE A 54 1.99 4.71 -7.45
N TYR A 55 2.00 3.58 -6.75
CA TYR A 55 1.19 2.40 -7.04
C TYR A 55 -0.09 2.45 -6.20
N TYR A 56 -1.19 1.91 -6.74
CA TYR A 56 -2.50 1.95 -6.08
C TYR A 56 -3.40 0.81 -6.59
N PRO A 57 -4.40 0.39 -5.78
CA PRO A 57 -5.39 -0.58 -6.22
C PRO A 57 -6.17 -0.03 -7.41
N ASP A 58 -6.38 -0.86 -8.43
CA ASP A 58 -7.09 -0.52 -9.65
C ASP A 58 -8.22 -1.52 -9.93
N SER A 59 -9.32 -0.98 -10.44
CA SER A 59 -10.36 -1.73 -11.15
C SER A 59 -10.84 -0.88 -12.32
N ILE A 60 -10.43 -1.26 -13.53
CA ILE A 60 -10.83 -0.62 -14.79
C ILE A 60 -10.44 0.87 -14.82
N GLY A 61 -9.23 1.18 -14.37
CA GLY A 61 -8.67 2.54 -14.41
C GLY A 61 -9.15 3.48 -13.30
N GLN A 62 -9.71 2.94 -12.21
CA GLN A 62 -10.21 3.68 -11.05
C GLN A 62 -9.84 2.96 -9.75
N ILE A 63 -9.72 3.71 -8.65
CA ILE A 63 -9.60 3.10 -7.31
C ILE A 63 -10.94 2.41 -6.96
N PRO A 64 -10.94 1.11 -6.65
CA PRO A 64 -12.14 0.40 -6.24
C PRO A 64 -12.70 0.97 -4.94
N LEU A 65 -14.02 1.23 -4.87
CA LEU A 65 -14.65 1.72 -3.64
C LEU A 65 -14.45 0.78 -2.44
N SER A 66 -14.32 -0.53 -2.67
CA SER A 66 -14.03 -1.51 -1.62
C SER A 66 -12.61 -1.43 -1.07
N ALA A 67 -11.70 -0.69 -1.71
CA ALA A 67 -10.34 -0.44 -1.21
C ALA A 67 -10.23 0.84 -0.37
N VAL A 68 -11.28 1.68 -0.34
CA VAL A 68 -11.31 2.97 0.37
C VAL A 68 -11.73 2.77 1.84
N PRO A 69 -11.06 3.40 2.82
CA PRO A 69 -9.90 4.27 2.68
C PRO A 69 -8.61 3.50 2.37
N CYS A 70 -7.80 3.99 1.42
CA CYS A 70 -6.53 3.36 1.05
C CYS A 70 -5.37 3.88 1.91
N PRO A 71 -4.77 3.08 2.81
CA PRO A 71 -3.63 3.53 3.60
C PRO A 71 -2.40 3.80 2.72
N ILE A 72 -1.62 4.82 3.07
CA ILE A 72 -0.42 5.22 2.32
C ILE A 72 0.84 4.60 2.95
N ILE A 73 1.66 3.96 2.13
CA ILE A 73 2.99 3.43 2.50
C ILE A 73 4.06 4.14 1.67
N VAL A 74 5.16 4.55 2.28
CA VAL A 74 6.29 5.18 1.58
C VAL A 74 7.54 4.31 1.73
N PHE A 75 8.12 3.87 0.61
CA PHE A 75 9.37 3.10 0.60
C PHE A 75 10.56 3.97 0.20
N GLY A 76 11.40 4.33 1.17
CA GLY A 76 12.71 4.89 0.88
C GLY A 76 13.66 3.82 0.35
N HIS A 77 14.28 4.03 -0.81
CA HIS A 77 15.27 3.09 -1.34
C HIS A 77 16.58 3.10 -0.54
N GLY A 78 17.40 2.06 -0.68
CA GLY A 78 18.73 1.96 -0.04
C GLY A 78 19.79 2.93 -0.59
N TYR A 79 20.97 2.92 0.02
CA TYR A 79 22.14 3.72 -0.42
C TYR A 79 22.61 3.27 -1.81
N GLN A 80 22.80 4.21 -2.73
CA GLN A 80 23.12 4.00 -4.14
C GLN A 80 22.21 2.98 -4.88
N MET A 81 20.92 2.93 -4.51
CA MET A 81 19.92 2.08 -5.16
C MET A 81 18.84 2.91 -5.85
N GLY A 82 18.25 2.38 -6.93
CA GLY A 82 17.07 2.93 -7.57
C GLY A 82 15.76 2.40 -6.98
N ILE A 83 14.66 3.12 -7.24
CA ILE A 83 13.30 2.72 -6.82
C ILE A 83 12.81 1.44 -7.51
N ASP A 84 13.43 1.04 -8.63
CA ASP A 84 13.13 -0.17 -9.39
C ASP A 84 13.25 -1.46 -8.57
N ARG A 85 14.09 -1.43 -7.54
CA ARG A 85 14.27 -2.55 -6.61
C ARG A 85 13.06 -2.83 -5.72
N TYR A 86 12.09 -1.93 -5.69
CA TYR A 86 10.89 -2.02 -4.86
C TYR A 86 9.59 -2.10 -5.68
N TYR A 87 9.65 -2.20 -7.01
CA TYR A 87 8.44 -2.24 -7.85
C TYR A 87 7.53 -3.41 -7.51
N THR A 88 8.07 -4.63 -7.36
CA THR A 88 7.25 -5.80 -7.02
C THR A 88 6.62 -5.70 -5.64
N TYR A 89 7.26 -5.01 -4.69
CA TYR A 89 6.74 -4.82 -3.34
C TYR A 89 5.56 -3.83 -3.37
N ALA A 90 5.71 -2.76 -4.14
CA ALA A 90 4.64 -1.78 -4.35
C ALA A 90 3.45 -2.37 -5.11
N GLN A 91 3.69 -3.21 -6.12
CA GLN A 91 2.64 -3.93 -6.85
C GLN A 91 1.87 -4.87 -5.94
N HIS A 92 2.59 -5.67 -5.15
CA HIS A 92 1.99 -6.58 -4.19
C HIS A 92 1.11 -5.81 -3.20
N LEU A 93 1.64 -4.81 -2.50
CA LEU A 93 0.86 -4.03 -1.55
C LEU A 93 -0.31 -3.28 -2.20
N ALA A 94 -0.14 -2.73 -3.41
CA ALA A 94 -1.24 -2.11 -4.14
C ALA A 94 -2.39 -3.09 -4.43
N SER A 95 -2.07 -4.33 -4.80
CA SER A 95 -3.09 -5.39 -4.98
C SER A 95 -3.84 -5.75 -3.70
N TRP A 96 -3.31 -5.37 -2.53
CA TRP A 96 -3.95 -5.53 -1.22
C TRP A 96 -4.69 -4.27 -0.73
N GLY A 97 -4.77 -3.21 -1.52
CA GLY A 97 -5.55 -2.00 -1.20
C GLY A 97 -4.73 -0.83 -0.66
N TYR A 98 -3.40 -0.89 -0.73
CA TYR A 98 -2.53 0.20 -0.28
C TYR A 98 -2.19 1.16 -1.43
N VAL A 99 -2.07 2.45 -1.11
CA VAL A 99 -1.36 3.40 -1.98
C VAL A 99 0.11 3.39 -1.59
N VAL A 100 0.99 3.02 -2.51
CA VAL A 100 2.43 2.85 -2.23
C VAL A 100 3.24 3.86 -3.01
N VAL A 101 3.97 4.72 -2.30
CA VAL A 101 4.83 5.74 -2.87
C VAL A 101 6.27 5.26 -2.84
N LEU A 102 6.91 5.26 -4.01
CA LEU A 102 8.33 5.01 -4.20
C LEU A 102 9.02 6.34 -4.56
N PRO A 103 9.38 7.16 -3.57
CA PRO A 103 10.03 8.43 -3.81
C PRO A 103 11.47 8.25 -4.29
N THR A 104 11.86 9.05 -5.28
CA THR A 104 13.25 9.20 -5.74
C THR A 104 14.03 10.17 -4.82
N ILE A 105 14.14 9.80 -3.55
CA ILE A 105 14.84 10.60 -2.53
C ILE A 105 16.33 10.79 -2.86
N SER A 106 16.89 11.93 -2.48
CA SER A 106 18.32 12.21 -2.66
C SER A 106 19.20 11.13 -2.03
N ASN A 107 20.33 10.87 -2.68
CA ASN A 107 21.29 9.85 -2.27
C ASN A 107 22.74 10.27 -2.57
N PRO A 108 23.22 11.37 -1.96
CA PRO A 108 24.55 11.90 -2.25
C PRO A 108 25.66 10.89 -1.91
N PHE A 109 26.69 10.85 -2.74
CA PHE A 109 27.93 10.10 -2.50
C PHE A 109 29.03 11.09 -2.07
N PRO A 110 29.92 10.71 -1.13
CA PRO A 110 29.99 9.43 -0.40
C PRO A 110 29.15 9.39 0.87
N THR A 111 28.59 10.52 1.29
CA THR A 111 27.91 10.66 2.58
C THR A 111 26.41 10.76 2.35
N PRO A 112 25.64 9.68 2.62
CA PRO A 112 24.20 9.78 2.59
C PRO A 112 23.71 10.80 3.62
N GLU A 113 22.68 11.55 3.24
CA GLU A 113 22.08 12.56 4.10
C GLU A 113 20.72 12.03 4.59
N HIS A 114 20.64 11.66 5.86
CA HIS A 114 19.48 10.97 6.41
C HIS A 114 18.35 11.91 6.85
N TYR A 115 18.67 13.16 7.20
CA TYR A 115 17.69 14.13 7.69
C TYR A 115 16.70 14.52 6.58
N THR A 116 17.23 14.99 5.45
CA THR A 116 16.44 15.32 4.24
C THR A 116 15.66 14.11 3.77
N ARG A 117 16.26 12.91 3.74
CA ARG A 117 15.55 11.70 3.32
C ARG A 117 14.35 11.36 4.20
N ALA A 118 14.47 11.51 5.52
CA ALA A 118 13.33 11.32 6.42
C ALA A 118 12.23 12.36 6.16
N HIS A 119 12.61 13.62 5.92
CA HIS A 119 11.67 14.67 5.53
C HIS A 119 11.01 14.40 4.18
N SER A 120 11.76 13.99 3.16
CA SER A 120 11.26 13.60 1.85
C SER A 120 10.25 12.45 1.93
N MET A 121 10.48 11.45 2.79
CA MET A 121 9.50 10.38 3.02
C MET A 121 8.20 10.90 3.64
N LYS A 122 8.28 11.77 4.63
CA LYS A 122 7.10 12.42 5.24
C LYS A 122 6.37 13.29 4.22
N ASP A 123 7.09 14.11 3.46
CA ASP A 123 6.53 15.00 2.45
C ASP A 123 5.86 14.21 1.33
N ALA A 124 6.43 13.08 0.90
CA ALA A 124 5.82 12.20 -0.09
C ALA A 124 4.50 11.58 0.39
N ALA A 125 4.42 11.20 1.67
CA ALA A 125 3.18 10.73 2.28
C ALA A 125 2.12 11.84 2.29
N GLN A 126 2.48 13.04 2.74
CA GLN A 126 1.59 14.19 2.82
C GLN A 126 1.12 14.66 1.45
N TRP A 127 2.02 14.74 0.47
CA TRP A 127 1.69 15.10 -0.90
C TRP A 127 0.64 14.17 -1.49
N THR A 128 0.81 12.85 -1.28
CA THR A 128 -0.12 11.82 -1.76
C THR A 128 -1.46 11.86 -1.02
N ALA A 129 -1.42 12.09 0.30
CA ALA A 129 -2.62 12.26 1.12
C ALA A 129 -3.44 13.48 0.66
N ASN A 130 -2.78 14.60 0.36
CA ASN A 130 -3.43 15.83 -0.08
C ASN A 130 -4.17 15.69 -1.41
N LYS A 131 -3.81 14.70 -2.26
CA LYS A 131 -4.60 14.37 -3.46
C LYS A 131 -6.01 13.90 -3.17
N ASN A 132 -6.32 13.52 -1.91
CA ASN A 132 -7.69 13.26 -1.46
C ASN A 132 -8.65 14.42 -1.74
N TRP A 133 -8.12 15.65 -1.77
CA TRP A 133 -8.90 16.88 -1.89
C TRP A 133 -8.84 17.52 -3.27
N VAL A 134 -8.17 16.87 -4.24
CA VAL A 134 -8.01 17.42 -5.59
C VAL A 134 -9.06 16.82 -6.51
N THR A 135 -10.08 17.60 -6.86
CA THR A 135 -11.12 17.18 -7.80
C THR A 135 -10.48 16.73 -9.13
N ASN A 136 -11.00 15.63 -9.70
CA ASN A 136 -10.50 14.96 -10.91
C ASN A 136 -9.13 14.26 -10.78
N ASP A 137 -8.49 14.24 -9.61
CA ASP A 137 -7.37 13.34 -9.37
C ASP A 137 -7.91 11.94 -9.03
N ILE A 138 -7.24 10.88 -9.50
CA ILE A 138 -7.61 9.48 -9.22
C ILE A 138 -7.62 9.15 -7.72
N PHE A 139 -6.93 9.96 -6.93
CA PHE A 139 -6.83 9.84 -5.48
C PHE A 139 -7.86 10.67 -4.71
N HIS A 140 -8.81 11.31 -5.39
CA HIS A 140 -9.89 12.07 -4.76
C HIS A 140 -10.87 11.15 -4.04
N ASN A 141 -11.18 11.45 -2.76
CA ASN A 141 -12.04 10.63 -1.89
C ASN A 141 -11.60 9.16 -1.71
N LYS A 142 -10.29 8.92 -1.74
CA LYS A 142 -9.71 7.59 -1.49
C LYS A 142 -9.47 7.32 -0.01
#